data_AF-A0A087K3C4-F1
#
_entry.id   AF-A0A087K3C4-F1
#
_cell.length_a   1.000
_cell.length_b   1.000
_cell.length_c   1.000
_cell.angle_alpha   90.00
_cell.angle_beta   90.00
_cell.angle_gamma   90.00
#
_symmetry.space_group_name_H-M   'P 1'
#
loop_
_entity.id
_entity.type
_entity.pdbx_description
1 polymer ?
#
loop_
_entity_poly.entity_id
_entity_poly.type
_entity_poly.pdbx_seq_one_letter_code
_entity_poly.pdbx_strand_id
1 'polypeptide(L)'
;MLEQLRGLVRAHAGRVQGPVRFRPGTWRPWLDPHGAGHVLGVGTESVGGPSGDRLITRNDLRAMRDRAGDDPEGHRDLFVAVMIWGSGTTNGRGPRYTNAALSDPRMRPVLQTTRESVRDGHLKVAYRQFTLDGVGRSFFTKWFASVDDRGDDCDRALILDDRVLRSLNALGWSTREAAGRRDWPSRYAAYVSTMHAWAGEFGVTAEWLEWLLFDLNGQVRAETS
;
A
#
# COMPACT_ATOMS: atom_id res chain seq x y z
N MET A 1 -6.91 9.58 -22.83
CA MET A 1 -6.47 9.01 -21.54
C MET A 1 -4.97 8.71 -21.57
N LEU A 2 -4.47 7.76 -22.37
CA LEU A 2 -3.04 7.38 -22.37
C LEU A 2 -2.08 8.56 -22.65
N GLU A 3 -2.36 9.40 -23.64
CA GLU A 3 -1.52 10.58 -23.93
C GLU A 3 -1.51 11.59 -22.77
N GLN A 4 -2.62 11.77 -22.07
CA GLN A 4 -2.69 12.63 -20.90
C GLN A 4 -1.87 12.05 -19.75
N LEU A 5 -1.97 10.74 -19.50
CA LEU A 5 -1.17 10.05 -18.49
C LEU A 5 0.33 10.12 -18.84
N ARG A 6 0.70 9.93 -20.11
CA ARG A 6 2.07 10.09 -20.60
C ARG A 6 2.61 11.51 -20.35
N GLY A 7 1.79 12.53 -20.56
CA GLY A 7 2.13 13.91 -20.23
C GLY A 7 2.41 14.11 -18.73
N LEU A 8 1.56 13.56 -17.86
CA LEU A 8 1.75 13.60 -16.40
C LEU A 8 3.02 12.87 -15.97
N VAL A 9 3.30 11.70 -16.54
CA VAL A 9 4.53 10.93 -16.29
C VAL A 9 5.77 11.77 -16.60
N ARG A 10 5.80 12.43 -17.76
CA ARG A 10 6.92 13.31 -18.15
C ARG A 10 7.07 14.50 -17.21
N ALA A 11 5.96 15.17 -16.86
CA ALA A 11 5.98 16.34 -15.98
C ALA A 11 6.44 16.01 -14.55
N HIS A 12 6.28 14.76 -14.12
CA HIS A 12 6.65 14.30 -12.77
C HIS A 12 7.94 13.47 -12.76
N ALA A 13 8.64 13.37 -13.89
CA ALA A 13 9.87 12.60 -14.00
C ALA A 13 10.88 13.03 -12.93
N GLY A 14 11.47 12.05 -12.24
CA GLY A 14 12.45 12.29 -11.17
C GLY A 14 11.85 12.58 -9.78
N ARG A 15 10.53 12.78 -9.65
CA ARG A 15 9.90 12.82 -8.32
C ARG A 15 9.83 11.41 -7.73
N VAL A 16 9.96 11.31 -6.41
CA VAL A 16 9.92 10.05 -5.68
C VAL A 16 9.05 10.16 -4.44
N GLN A 17 8.53 9.03 -3.96
CA GLN A 17 7.79 8.99 -2.71
C GLN A 17 8.72 9.30 -1.53
N GLY A 18 8.45 10.41 -0.84
CA GLY A 18 9.14 10.76 0.40
C GLY A 18 8.74 9.84 1.57
N PRO A 19 9.51 9.88 2.68
CA PRO A 19 9.17 9.16 3.89
C PRO A 19 7.83 9.64 4.47
N VAL A 20 7.09 8.71 5.07
CA VAL A 20 5.86 9.02 5.81
C VAL A 20 6.20 9.26 7.27
N ARG A 21 5.79 10.42 7.79
CA ARG A 21 5.91 10.74 9.21
C ARG A 21 4.83 10.03 10.03
N PHE A 22 5.21 9.49 11.18
CA PHE A 22 4.29 9.00 12.21
C PHE A 22 4.79 9.37 13.61
N ARG A 23 3.87 9.37 14.58
CA ARG A 23 4.16 9.67 15.99
C ARG A 23 4.05 8.42 16.85
N PRO A 24 5.15 7.80 17.30
CA PRO A 24 5.14 6.61 18.15
C PRO A 24 4.16 6.68 19.33
N GLY A 25 4.12 7.81 20.04
CA GLY A 25 3.22 7.99 21.20
C GLY A 25 1.73 7.85 20.88
N THR A 26 1.30 8.15 19.65
CA THR A 26 -0.10 7.98 19.21
C THR A 26 -0.46 6.51 18.99
N TRP A 27 0.51 5.67 18.67
CA TRP A 27 0.33 4.25 18.35
C TRP A 27 0.53 3.34 19.56
N ARG A 28 1.49 3.69 20.43
CA ARG A 28 1.93 2.87 21.57
C ARG A 28 0.78 2.29 22.42
N PRO A 29 -0.22 3.07 22.87
CA PRO A 29 -1.31 2.52 23.68
C PRO A 29 -2.14 1.44 22.99
N TRP A 30 -2.13 1.40 21.66
CA TRP A 30 -2.89 0.47 20.83
C TRP A 30 -2.08 -0.78 20.45
N LEU A 31 -0.75 -0.73 20.54
CA LEU A 31 0.15 -1.81 20.12
C LEU A 31 0.74 -2.58 21.30
N ASP A 32 0.99 -1.91 22.43
CA ASP A 32 1.56 -2.54 23.63
C ASP A 32 0.71 -3.70 24.17
N PRO A 33 -0.64 -3.65 24.20
CA PRO A 33 -1.47 -4.78 24.63
C PRO A 33 -1.28 -6.05 23.79
N HIS A 34 -0.79 -5.91 22.56
CA HIS A 34 -0.56 -7.01 21.62
C HIS A 34 0.92 -7.40 21.51
N GLY A 35 1.80 -6.79 22.32
CA GLY A 35 3.25 -7.01 22.22
C GLY A 35 3.83 -6.57 20.88
N ALA A 36 3.25 -5.53 20.24
CA ALA A 36 3.69 -4.98 18.96
C ALA A 36 4.32 -3.57 19.10
N GLY A 37 4.56 -3.12 20.33
CA GLY A 37 5.13 -1.79 20.62
C GLY A 37 6.55 -1.59 20.08
N HIS A 38 7.32 -2.65 19.90
CA HIS A 38 8.68 -2.59 19.34
C HIS A 38 8.69 -2.16 17.86
N VAL A 39 7.60 -2.38 17.12
CA VAL A 39 7.46 -1.93 15.73
C VAL A 39 7.61 -0.41 15.61
N LEU A 40 7.34 0.34 16.68
CA LEU A 40 7.51 1.79 16.71
C LEU A 40 8.96 2.26 16.58
N GLY A 41 9.93 1.36 16.66
CA GLY A 41 11.35 1.62 16.37
C GLY A 41 11.69 1.61 14.88
N VAL A 42 10.76 1.24 13.99
CA VAL A 42 11.00 1.20 12.55
C VAL A 42 11.33 2.58 11.97
N GLY A 43 12.12 2.59 10.88
CA GLY A 43 12.52 3.79 10.17
C GLY A 43 13.51 4.64 10.97
N THR A 44 13.58 5.93 10.66
CA THR A 44 14.53 6.88 11.25
C THR A 44 13.85 7.95 12.09
N GLU A 45 14.59 8.57 12.99
CA GLU A 45 14.08 9.74 13.74
C GLU A 45 13.93 10.95 12.82
N SER A 46 12.84 11.71 13.00
CA SER A 46 12.59 12.92 12.22
C SER A 46 13.48 14.06 12.71
N VAL A 47 14.56 14.35 11.99
CA VAL A 47 15.39 15.54 12.23
C VAL A 47 14.58 16.78 11.85
N GLY A 48 14.30 17.67 12.81
CA GLY A 48 13.54 18.92 12.59
C GLY A 48 12.02 18.82 12.71
N GLY A 49 11.47 17.68 13.13
CA GLY A 49 10.05 17.54 13.49
C GLY A 49 9.78 17.76 14.99
N PRO A 50 8.51 17.70 15.44
CA PRO A 50 8.20 17.56 16.87
C PRO A 50 8.99 16.39 17.47
N SER A 51 9.59 16.60 18.64
CA SER A 51 10.45 15.60 19.30
C SER A 51 9.75 14.24 19.38
N GLY A 52 10.44 13.19 18.95
CA GLY A 52 9.97 11.81 18.99
C GLY A 52 9.19 11.32 17.76
N ASP A 53 8.86 12.19 16.78
CA ASP A 53 8.29 11.73 15.50
C ASP A 53 9.34 10.93 14.69
N ARG A 54 8.87 9.93 13.92
CA ARG A 54 9.69 9.06 13.08
C ARG A 54 9.24 9.08 11.63
N LEU A 55 10.14 8.70 10.75
CA LEU A 55 9.97 8.62 9.31
C LEU A 55 10.09 7.17 8.86
N ILE A 56 9.07 6.66 8.16
CA ILE A 56 9.05 5.31 7.59
C ILE A 56 8.93 5.38 6.06
N THR A 57 9.77 4.62 5.37
CA THR A 57 9.81 4.51 3.91
C THR A 57 9.29 3.17 3.44
N ARG A 58 9.03 3.04 2.14
CA ARG A 58 8.73 1.75 1.52
C ARG A 58 9.92 0.77 1.59
N ASN A 59 11.15 1.27 1.62
CA ASN A 59 12.34 0.43 1.80
C ASN A 59 12.43 -0.15 3.21
N ASP A 60 11.98 0.56 4.24
CA ASP A 60 11.88 0.00 5.59
C ASP A 60 10.91 -1.19 5.64
N LEU A 61 9.78 -1.10 4.92
CA LEU A 61 8.83 -2.20 4.80
C LEU A 61 9.44 -3.41 4.07
N ARG A 62 10.20 -3.18 2.99
CA ARG A 62 10.94 -4.25 2.30
C ARG A 62 11.95 -4.93 3.23
N ALA A 63 12.73 -4.15 3.96
CA ALA A 63 13.69 -4.69 4.93
C ALA A 63 13.01 -5.48 6.07
N MET A 64 11.81 -5.05 6.50
CA MET A 64 10.99 -5.81 7.46
C MET A 64 10.46 -7.11 6.86
N ARG A 65 9.97 -7.11 5.62
CA ARG A 65 9.55 -8.31 4.90
C ARG A 65 10.69 -9.33 4.81
N ASP A 66 11.87 -8.87 4.41
CA ASP A 66 13.04 -9.73 4.22
C ASP A 66 13.49 -10.34 5.56
N ARG A 67 13.45 -9.57 6.64
CA ARG A 67 13.74 -10.06 8.00
C ARG A 67 12.68 -11.03 8.51
N ALA A 68 11.40 -10.78 8.21
CA ALA A 68 10.30 -11.63 8.65
C ALA A 68 10.39 -13.03 8.03
N GLY A 69 10.85 -13.16 6.78
CA GLY A 69 10.89 -14.46 6.11
C GLY A 69 9.51 -15.12 6.12
N ASP A 70 9.41 -16.32 6.70
CA ASP A 70 8.15 -17.05 6.91
C ASP A 70 7.67 -17.04 8.38
N ASP A 71 8.25 -16.21 9.25
CA ASP A 71 7.83 -16.05 10.65
C ASP A 71 6.47 -15.34 10.77
N PRO A 72 5.43 -15.98 11.35
CA PRO A 72 4.12 -15.36 11.55
C PRO A 72 4.14 -14.09 12.40
N GLU A 73 5.03 -13.99 13.40
CA GLU A 73 5.14 -12.77 14.22
C GLU A 73 5.81 -11.64 13.43
N GLY A 74 6.85 -11.95 12.64
CA GLY A 74 7.41 -11.05 11.66
C GLY A 74 6.38 -10.53 10.64
N HIS A 75 5.45 -11.37 10.17
CA HIS A 75 4.35 -10.94 9.28
C HIS A 75 3.38 -9.99 9.98
N ARG A 76 3.02 -10.27 11.23
CA ARG A 76 2.20 -9.37 12.06
C ARG A 76 2.89 -8.02 12.24
N ASP A 77 4.18 -8.01 12.53
CA ASP A 77 4.96 -6.80 12.73
C ASP A 77 5.10 -5.99 11.44
N LEU A 78 5.35 -6.65 10.31
CA LEU A 78 5.30 -6.03 8.99
C LEU A 78 3.92 -5.43 8.73
N PHE A 79 2.85 -6.16 8.99
CA PHE A 79 1.48 -5.66 8.82
C PHE A 79 1.26 -4.38 9.64
N VAL A 80 1.69 -4.34 10.90
CA VAL A 80 1.61 -3.14 11.74
C VAL A 80 2.40 -1.98 11.12
N ALA A 81 3.63 -2.22 10.65
CA ALA A 81 4.44 -1.20 9.98
C ALA A 81 3.77 -0.66 8.71
N VAL A 82 3.11 -1.52 7.92
CA VAL A 82 2.31 -1.13 6.75
C VAL A 82 1.13 -0.24 7.16
N MET A 83 0.44 -0.55 8.27
CA MET A 83 -0.65 0.28 8.77
C MET A 83 -0.16 1.65 9.23
N ILE A 84 1.01 1.71 9.90
CA ILE A 84 1.67 2.95 10.30
C ILE A 84 2.01 3.80 9.08
N TRP A 85 2.69 3.21 8.10
CA TRP A 85 3.06 3.88 6.85
C TRP A 85 1.83 4.34 6.06
N GLY A 86 0.78 3.52 6.01
CA GLY A 86 -0.45 3.86 5.29
C GLY A 86 -1.31 4.94 5.97
N SER A 87 -1.18 5.12 7.28
CA SER A 87 -1.99 6.07 8.08
C SER A 87 -1.28 7.41 8.33
N GLY A 88 0.05 7.44 8.32
CA GLY A 88 0.85 8.62 8.64
C GLY A 88 0.50 9.25 9.99
N THR A 89 0.30 10.57 10.01
CA THR A 89 0.00 11.35 11.24
C THR A 89 -1.50 11.53 11.52
N THR A 90 -2.38 10.86 10.78
CA THR A 90 -3.82 11.16 10.78
C THR A 90 -4.53 10.75 12.09
N ASN A 91 -5.12 11.72 12.80
CA ASN A 91 -6.11 11.73 13.91
C ASN A 91 -6.50 10.41 14.64
N GLY A 92 -5.55 9.52 14.97
CA GLY A 92 -5.79 8.34 15.83
C GLY A 92 -6.64 7.20 15.23
N ARG A 93 -7.24 7.39 14.05
CA ARG A 93 -8.04 6.35 13.37
C ARG A 93 -7.20 5.14 12.96
N GLY A 94 -6.00 5.38 12.42
CA GLY A 94 -5.05 4.32 12.06
C GLY A 94 -4.80 3.35 13.21
N PRO A 95 -4.28 3.84 14.36
CA PRO A 95 -4.06 3.01 15.54
C PRO A 95 -5.29 2.22 16.00
N ARG A 96 -6.47 2.86 16.03
CA ARG A 96 -7.72 2.20 16.42
C ARG A 96 -8.08 1.03 15.49
N TYR A 97 -7.98 1.22 14.18
CA TYR A 97 -8.29 0.17 13.21
C TYR A 97 -7.23 -0.94 13.21
N THR A 98 -5.95 -0.60 13.42
CA THR A 98 -4.90 -1.60 13.60
C THR A 98 -5.12 -2.44 14.86
N ASN A 99 -5.57 -1.83 15.96
CA ASN A 99 -5.94 -2.56 17.17
C ASN A 99 -7.14 -3.50 16.95
N ALA A 100 -8.13 -3.09 16.15
CA ALA A 100 -9.25 -3.97 15.78
C ALA A 100 -8.73 -5.20 15.02
N ALA A 101 -7.82 -4.99 14.06
CA ALA A 101 -7.21 -6.08 13.30
C ALA A 101 -6.37 -7.00 14.20
N LEU A 102 -5.56 -6.45 15.11
CA LEU A 102 -4.71 -7.22 16.04
C LEU A 102 -5.54 -8.05 17.03
N SER A 103 -6.73 -7.56 17.40
CA SER A 103 -7.68 -8.28 18.24
C SER A 103 -8.45 -9.38 17.47
N ASP A 104 -8.37 -9.42 16.14
CA ASP A 104 -9.09 -10.39 15.33
C ASP A 104 -8.40 -11.77 15.42
N PRO A 105 -9.10 -12.84 15.87
CA PRO A 105 -8.51 -14.16 15.98
C PRO A 105 -8.03 -14.73 14.63
N ARG A 106 -8.51 -14.17 13.50
CA ARG A 106 -8.12 -14.57 12.15
C ARG A 106 -6.84 -13.88 11.66
N MET A 107 -6.24 -12.96 12.41
CA MET A 107 -5.06 -12.17 12.01
C MET A 107 -3.97 -13.02 11.36
N ARG A 108 -3.39 -13.97 12.13
CA ARG A 108 -2.28 -14.80 11.65
C ARG A 108 -2.63 -15.61 10.39
N PRO A 109 -3.70 -16.44 10.37
CA PRO A 109 -4.01 -17.24 9.19
C PRO A 109 -4.35 -16.39 7.95
N VAL A 110 -4.99 -15.23 8.12
CA VAL A 110 -5.29 -14.32 7.00
C VAL A 110 -4.01 -13.72 6.43
N LEU A 111 -3.09 -13.23 7.27
CA LEU A 111 -1.80 -12.70 6.78
C LEU A 111 -1.02 -13.78 6.04
N GLN A 112 -0.91 -14.98 6.61
CA GLN A 112 -0.21 -16.10 5.98
C GLN A 112 -0.82 -16.47 4.62
N THR A 113 -2.12 -16.77 4.58
CA THR A 113 -2.80 -17.26 3.37
C THR A 113 -2.77 -16.22 2.26
N THR A 114 -2.95 -14.94 2.61
CA THR A 114 -2.94 -13.86 1.62
C THR A 114 -1.54 -13.53 1.12
N ARG A 115 -0.51 -13.67 1.97
CA ARG A 115 0.89 -13.60 1.54
C ARG A 115 1.21 -14.70 0.54
N GLU A 116 0.92 -15.96 0.87
CA GLU A 116 1.13 -17.10 -0.03
C GLU A 116 0.42 -16.87 -1.37
N SER A 117 -0.85 -16.50 -1.34
CA SER A 117 -1.62 -16.19 -2.55
C SER A 117 -1.03 -15.03 -3.37
N VAL A 118 -0.45 -14.00 -2.73
CA VAL A 118 0.22 -12.90 -3.43
C VAL A 118 1.52 -13.38 -4.07
N ARG A 119 2.34 -14.16 -3.35
CA ARG A 119 3.61 -14.72 -3.85
C ARG A 119 3.43 -15.72 -4.98
N ASP A 120 2.27 -16.38 -5.04
CA ASP A 120 1.89 -17.24 -6.17
C ASP A 120 1.23 -16.47 -7.33
N GLY A 121 1.05 -15.15 -7.21
CA GLY A 121 0.38 -14.32 -8.22
C GLY A 121 -1.14 -14.48 -8.28
N HIS A 122 -1.74 -15.17 -7.31
CA HIS A 122 -3.18 -15.36 -7.19
C HIS A 122 -3.88 -14.16 -6.54
N LEU A 123 -3.71 -12.95 -7.09
CA LEU A 123 -4.22 -11.69 -6.52
C LEU A 123 -5.74 -11.67 -6.30
N LYS A 124 -6.52 -12.34 -7.16
CA LYS A 124 -7.99 -12.46 -6.99
C LYS A 124 -8.34 -13.32 -5.76
N VAL A 125 -7.53 -14.34 -5.48
CA VAL A 125 -7.71 -15.24 -4.34
C VAL A 125 -7.33 -14.50 -3.06
N ALA A 126 -6.16 -13.85 -3.03
CA ALA A 126 -5.72 -13.01 -1.93
C ALA A 126 -6.78 -11.95 -1.57
N TYR A 127 -7.33 -11.25 -2.59
CA TYR A 127 -8.37 -10.24 -2.39
C TYR A 127 -9.63 -10.80 -1.72
N ARG A 128 -10.06 -12.01 -2.09
CA ARG A 128 -11.26 -12.65 -1.50
C ARG A 128 -11.02 -13.13 -0.07
N GLN A 129 -9.81 -13.59 0.22
CA GLN A 129 -9.45 -14.17 1.50
C GLN A 129 -9.11 -13.13 2.56
N PHE A 130 -8.67 -11.93 2.16
CA PHE A 130 -8.34 -10.90 3.13
C PHE A 130 -9.61 -10.38 3.82
N THR A 131 -9.75 -10.71 5.10
CA THR A 131 -10.81 -10.20 5.97
C THR A 131 -10.25 -10.07 7.37
N LEU A 132 -10.04 -8.82 7.80
CA LEU A 132 -9.68 -8.47 9.17
C LEU A 132 -10.49 -7.25 9.60
N ASP A 133 -10.89 -7.24 10.86
CA ASP A 133 -11.65 -6.15 11.43
C ASP A 133 -10.87 -4.82 11.36
N GLY A 134 -11.56 -3.76 10.92
CA GLY A 134 -10.96 -2.43 10.76
C GLY A 134 -10.11 -2.22 9.50
N VAL A 135 -9.86 -3.26 8.69
CA VAL A 135 -8.99 -3.15 7.51
C VAL A 135 -9.80 -3.14 6.21
N GLY A 136 -9.92 -1.96 5.59
CA GLY A 136 -10.54 -1.82 4.27
C GLY A 136 -9.59 -2.08 3.10
N ARG A 137 -10.13 -2.09 1.87
CA ARG A 137 -9.38 -2.27 0.60
C ARG A 137 -8.12 -1.44 0.51
N SER A 138 -8.24 -0.15 0.77
CA SER A 138 -7.13 0.79 0.66
C SER A 138 -5.96 0.39 1.55
N PHE A 139 -6.18 -0.33 2.65
CA PHE A 139 -5.13 -0.79 3.57
C PHE A 139 -4.65 -2.21 3.28
N PHE A 140 -5.54 -3.17 3.00
CA PHE A 140 -5.07 -4.53 2.72
C PHE A 140 -4.32 -4.64 1.38
N THR A 141 -4.59 -3.76 0.41
CA THR A 141 -3.77 -3.71 -0.81
C THR A 141 -2.37 -3.16 -0.54
N LYS A 142 -2.16 -2.37 0.53
CA LYS A 142 -0.82 -2.02 1.03
C LYS A 142 -0.11 -3.23 1.61
N TRP A 143 -0.82 -4.09 2.32
CA TRP A 143 -0.30 -5.37 2.77
C TRP A 143 0.15 -6.22 1.58
N PHE A 144 -0.71 -6.40 0.57
CA PHE A 144 -0.35 -7.16 -0.65
C PHE A 144 0.91 -6.61 -1.33
N ALA A 145 0.96 -5.30 -1.57
CA ALA A 145 2.14 -4.67 -2.17
C ALA A 145 3.42 -4.79 -1.32
N SER A 146 3.29 -4.92 0.01
CA SER A 146 4.44 -5.02 0.92
C SER A 146 4.95 -6.45 1.09
N VAL A 147 4.13 -7.47 0.83
CA VAL A 147 4.53 -8.89 0.89
C VAL A 147 4.88 -9.49 -0.46
N ASP A 148 4.56 -8.80 -1.55
CA ASP A 148 4.95 -9.23 -2.88
C ASP A 148 6.46 -9.10 -3.07
N ASP A 149 7.15 -10.24 -3.12
CA ASP A 149 8.59 -10.36 -3.32
C ASP A 149 8.94 -10.99 -4.67
N ARG A 150 7.96 -11.11 -5.57
CA ARG A 150 8.18 -11.65 -6.90
C ARG A 150 9.06 -10.72 -7.76
N GLY A 151 9.60 -11.27 -8.84
CA GLY A 151 10.46 -10.55 -9.79
C GLY A 151 9.74 -9.43 -10.54
N ASP A 152 10.53 -8.58 -11.20
CA ASP A 152 10.04 -7.48 -12.05
C ASP A 152 9.40 -7.97 -13.37
N ASP A 153 9.54 -9.26 -13.69
CA ASP A 153 8.98 -9.94 -14.86
C ASP A 153 7.49 -10.28 -14.72
N CYS A 154 6.90 -10.03 -13.55
CA CYS A 154 5.50 -10.31 -13.28
C CYS A 154 4.71 -9.10 -12.80
N ASP A 155 3.39 -9.16 -12.98
CA ASP A 155 2.44 -8.20 -12.45
C ASP A 155 2.37 -8.30 -10.91
N ARG A 156 3.26 -7.58 -10.22
CA ARG A 156 3.28 -7.44 -8.76
C ARG A 156 2.06 -6.69 -8.23
N ALA A 157 1.63 -7.03 -7.02
CA ALA A 157 0.56 -6.35 -6.31
C ALA A 157 0.86 -4.85 -6.18
N LEU A 158 -0.16 -4.03 -6.42
CA LEU A 158 -0.13 -2.59 -6.30
C LEU A 158 -1.22 -2.14 -5.32
N ILE A 159 -1.01 -1.01 -4.67
CA ILE A 159 -1.95 -0.37 -3.76
C ILE A 159 -3.10 0.23 -4.58
N LEU A 160 -4.34 -0.16 -4.25
CA LEU A 160 -5.56 0.43 -4.80
C LEU A 160 -6.26 1.27 -3.74
N ASP A 161 -5.64 2.42 -3.43
CA ASP A 161 -6.15 3.43 -2.50
C ASP A 161 -7.25 4.28 -3.15
N ASP A 162 -8.04 4.97 -2.34
CA ASP A 162 -9.07 5.88 -2.83
C ASP A 162 -8.48 7.06 -3.60
N ARG A 163 -7.25 7.51 -3.26
CA ARG A 163 -6.55 8.54 -4.04
C ARG A 163 -6.20 8.07 -5.45
N VAL A 164 -5.70 6.85 -5.56
CA VAL A 164 -5.38 6.21 -6.84
C VAL A 164 -6.66 6.07 -7.68
N LEU A 165 -7.74 5.57 -7.06
CA LEU A 165 -9.04 5.48 -7.73
C LEU A 165 -9.57 6.83 -8.19
N ARG A 166 -9.39 7.90 -7.39
CA ARG A 166 -9.77 9.26 -7.81
C ARG A 166 -9.01 9.70 -9.05
N SER A 167 -7.69 9.49 -9.10
CA SER A 167 -6.88 9.84 -10.27
C SER A 167 -7.26 9.03 -11.50
N LEU A 168 -7.46 7.72 -11.35
CA LEU A 168 -7.92 6.85 -12.43
C LEU A 168 -9.28 7.29 -13.00
N ASN A 169 -10.25 7.56 -12.12
CA ASN A 169 -11.56 8.05 -12.54
C ASN A 169 -11.47 9.42 -13.22
N ALA A 170 -10.61 10.31 -12.73
CA ALA A 170 -10.40 11.64 -13.32
C ALA A 170 -9.75 11.56 -14.72
N LEU A 171 -8.95 10.52 -14.99
CA LEU A 171 -8.42 10.18 -16.31
C LEU A 171 -9.47 9.49 -17.22
N GLY A 172 -10.69 9.24 -16.71
CA GLY A 172 -11.75 8.54 -17.42
C GLY A 172 -11.58 7.02 -17.44
N TRP A 173 -10.72 6.44 -16.58
CA TRP A 173 -10.52 4.99 -16.53
C TRP A 173 -11.33 4.36 -15.39
N SER A 174 -12.11 3.33 -15.73
CA SER A 174 -13.00 2.61 -14.80
C SER A 174 -12.50 1.20 -14.54
N THR A 175 -12.16 0.90 -13.28
CA THR A 175 -11.82 -0.47 -12.84
C THR A 175 -12.90 -1.50 -13.20
N ARG A 176 -14.18 -1.11 -13.23
CA ARG A 176 -15.29 -2.01 -13.54
C ARG A 176 -15.33 -2.35 -15.03
N GLU A 177 -15.13 -1.36 -15.89
CA GLU A 177 -15.10 -1.57 -17.34
C GLU A 177 -13.88 -2.38 -17.74
N ALA A 178 -12.71 -2.02 -17.20
CA ALA A 178 -11.46 -2.74 -17.44
C ALA A 178 -11.55 -4.23 -17.05
N ALA A 179 -12.27 -4.56 -15.98
CA ALA A 179 -12.45 -5.95 -15.57
C ALA A 179 -13.57 -6.69 -16.32
N GLY A 180 -14.45 -5.99 -17.03
CA GLY A 180 -15.70 -6.56 -17.57
C GLY A 180 -16.62 -7.18 -16.51
N ARG A 181 -16.36 -6.97 -15.22
CA ARG A 181 -17.08 -7.58 -14.09
C ARG A 181 -17.28 -6.58 -12.96
N ARG A 182 -18.33 -6.83 -12.17
CA ARG A 182 -18.68 -5.97 -11.02
C ARG A 182 -17.89 -6.33 -9.76
N ASP A 183 -17.37 -7.55 -9.65
CA ASP A 183 -16.70 -8.02 -8.44
C ASP A 183 -15.32 -7.35 -8.25
N TRP A 184 -15.06 -6.91 -7.02
CA TRP A 184 -13.83 -6.23 -6.67
C TRP A 184 -12.54 -7.04 -6.90
N PRO A 185 -12.48 -8.37 -6.66
CA PRO A 185 -11.29 -9.16 -6.97
C PRO A 185 -10.88 -9.05 -8.44
N SER A 186 -11.84 -9.17 -9.37
CA SER A 186 -11.57 -9.02 -10.80
C SER A 186 -11.15 -7.60 -11.16
N ARG A 187 -11.78 -6.59 -10.55
CA ARG A 187 -11.43 -5.16 -10.70
C ARG A 187 -10.02 -4.84 -10.23
N TYR A 188 -9.59 -5.43 -9.11
CA TYR A 188 -8.25 -5.26 -8.58
C TYR A 188 -7.20 -5.90 -9.49
N ALA A 189 -7.43 -7.14 -9.95
CA ALA A 189 -6.51 -7.80 -10.87
C ALA A 189 -6.39 -7.04 -12.22
N ALA A 190 -7.51 -6.53 -12.75
CA ALA A 190 -7.50 -5.70 -13.96
C ALA A 190 -6.72 -4.39 -13.75
N TYR A 191 -6.89 -3.75 -12.59
CA TYR A 191 -6.10 -2.57 -12.21
C TYR A 191 -4.60 -2.87 -12.19
N VAL A 192 -4.17 -3.92 -11.50
CA VAL A 192 -2.76 -4.27 -11.40
C VAL A 192 -2.17 -4.49 -12.80
N SER A 193 -2.79 -5.36 -13.60
CA SER A 193 -2.27 -5.66 -14.95
C SER A 193 -2.24 -4.45 -15.88
N THR A 194 -3.27 -3.60 -15.80
CA THR A 194 -3.31 -2.35 -16.58
C THR A 194 -2.18 -1.39 -16.20
N MET A 195 -1.91 -1.23 -14.90
CA MET A 195 -0.84 -0.36 -14.41
C MET A 195 0.54 -0.84 -14.85
N HIS A 196 0.80 -2.15 -14.81
CA HIS A 196 2.06 -2.72 -15.31
C HIS A 196 2.21 -2.53 -16.82
N ALA A 197 1.16 -2.77 -17.59
CA ALA A 197 1.17 -2.52 -19.04
C ALA A 197 1.48 -1.05 -19.37
N TRP A 198 0.83 -0.10 -18.70
CA TRP A 198 1.11 1.33 -18.89
C TRP A 198 2.50 1.72 -18.44
N ALA A 199 2.96 1.21 -17.30
CA ALA A 199 4.30 1.48 -16.81
C ALA A 199 5.38 1.00 -17.80
N GLY A 200 5.20 -0.18 -18.38
CA GLY A 200 6.05 -0.71 -19.45
C GLY A 200 6.05 0.19 -20.69
N GLU A 201 4.88 0.68 -21.13
CA GLU A 201 4.77 1.61 -22.26
C GLU A 201 5.50 2.94 -22.01
N PHE A 202 5.51 3.40 -20.76
CA PHE A 202 6.13 4.68 -20.39
C PHE A 202 7.59 4.56 -19.94
N GLY A 203 8.14 3.35 -19.81
CA GLY A 203 9.50 3.12 -19.33
C GLY A 203 9.70 3.45 -17.86
N VAL A 204 8.66 3.30 -17.02
CA VAL A 204 8.70 3.51 -15.57
C VAL A 204 8.29 2.24 -14.83
N THR A 205 8.47 2.19 -13.51
CA THR A 205 7.95 1.07 -12.72
C THR A 205 6.46 1.27 -12.40
N ALA A 206 5.71 0.18 -12.30
CA ALA A 206 4.29 0.25 -11.94
C ALA A 206 4.08 0.78 -10.51
N GLU A 207 5.02 0.51 -9.60
CA GLU A 207 5.04 1.07 -8.25
C GLU A 207 5.17 2.61 -8.27
N TRP A 208 6.02 3.14 -9.15
CA TRP A 208 6.18 4.59 -9.30
C TRP A 208 4.93 5.21 -9.94
N LEU A 209 4.34 4.55 -10.94
CA LEU A 209 3.10 5.01 -11.58
C LEU A 209 1.93 5.02 -10.59
N GLU A 210 1.81 3.99 -9.74
CA GLU A 210 0.84 3.95 -8.63
C GLU A 210 1.06 5.14 -7.68
N TRP A 211 2.30 5.39 -7.28
CA TRP A 211 2.63 6.51 -6.40
C TRP A 211 2.27 7.86 -7.05
N LEU A 212 2.55 8.05 -8.34
CA LEU A 212 2.15 9.24 -9.08
C LEU A 212 0.63 9.44 -9.01
N LEU A 213 -0.16 8.39 -9.28
CA LEU A 213 -1.63 8.48 -9.18
C LEU A 213 -2.10 8.76 -7.75
N PHE A 214 -1.41 8.23 -6.74
CA PHE A 214 -1.69 8.56 -5.34
C PHE A 214 -1.40 10.04 -5.02
N ASP A 215 -0.29 10.58 -5.51
CA ASP A 215 0.15 11.96 -5.32
C ASP A 215 -0.80 12.96 -5.99
N LEU A 216 -1.19 12.68 -7.24
CA LEU A 216 -2.14 13.50 -8.01
C LEU A 216 -3.51 13.56 -7.32
N ASN A 217 -3.96 12.48 -6.70
CA ASN A 217 -5.19 12.45 -5.91
C ASN A 217 -6.44 13.02 -6.64
N GLY A 218 -6.59 12.74 -7.93
CA GLY A 218 -7.66 13.27 -8.79
C GLY A 218 -7.32 14.56 -9.54
N GLN A 219 -6.20 15.22 -9.24
CA GLN A 219 -5.73 16.44 -9.90
C GLN A 219 -4.94 16.10 -11.17
N VAL A 220 -5.65 15.74 -12.25
CA VAL A 220 -5.04 15.23 -13.50
C VAL A 220 -5.05 16.23 -14.65
N ARG A 221 -5.36 17.51 -14.38
CA ARG A 221 -5.29 18.57 -15.39
C ARG A 221 -3.82 18.87 -15.69
N ALA A 222 -3.44 18.87 -16.97
CA ALA A 222 -2.13 19.37 -17.37
C ALA A 222 -2.03 20.84 -16.96
N GLU A 223 -0.98 21.21 -16.24
CA GLU A 223 -0.60 22.61 -16.11
C GLU A 223 -0.31 23.11 -17.54
N THR A 224 -1.24 23.87 -18.10
CA THR A 224 -0.92 24.78 -19.20
C THR A 224 -0.02 25.86 -18.62
N SER A 225 1.28 25.76 -18.86
CA SER A 225 2.25 26.85 -18.73
C SER A 225 3.34 26.64 -19.77
#